data_AF-A0A9D8K0Q9-F1
#
_entry.id   AF-A0A9D8K0Q9-F1
#
_cell.length_a   1.000
_cell.length_b   1.000
_cell.length_c   1.000
_cell.angle_alpha   90.00
_cell.angle_beta   90.00
_cell.angle_gamma   90.00
#
_symmetry.space_group_name_H-M   'P 1'
#
loop_
_entity.id
_entity.type
_entity.pdbx_description
1 polymer ?
#
loop_
_entity_poly.entity_id
_entity_poly.type
_entity_poly.pdbx_seq_one_letter_code
_entity_poly.pdbx_strand_id
1 'polypeptide(L)'
;MAVSMGGRDRLDSLLTRRAFLGLVVEGAIVIGLAGFIRFLGRKDSFIRPPGARPEEEFLSLCIRCGKCREACPWGLITLVPLTESVISVGTPRLRWPCPHCMRCIRVCPTGALR
;
A
#
# COMPACT_ATOMS: atom_id res chain seq x y z
N MET A 1 51.77 35.63 10.62
CA MET A 1 50.93 35.17 9.49
C MET A 1 50.21 33.90 9.95
N ALA A 2 48.99 34.02 10.46
CA ALA A 2 48.19 32.92 10.96
C ALA A 2 47.19 32.50 9.88
N VAL A 3 47.49 31.40 9.17
CA VAL A 3 46.56 30.82 8.19
C VAL A 3 46.03 29.51 8.77
N SER A 4 44.78 29.59 9.24
CA SER A 4 43.76 28.54 9.17
C SER A 4 44.18 27.10 9.57
N MET A 5 44.14 26.81 10.88
CA MET A 5 44.14 25.44 11.42
C MET A 5 42.73 24.82 11.54
N GLY A 6 41.65 25.57 11.25
CA GLY A 6 40.27 25.10 11.47
C GLY A 6 39.66 24.19 10.38
N GLY A 7 40.38 23.93 9.29
CA GLY A 7 39.88 23.13 8.15
C GLY A 7 40.21 21.64 8.22
N ARG A 8 41.36 21.28 8.82
CA ARG A 8 41.86 19.89 8.90
C ARG A 8 41.14 19.12 10.02
N ASP A 9 40.95 19.77 11.16
CA ASP A 9 40.21 19.22 12.32
C ASP A 9 38.74 18.93 11.98
N ARG A 10 38.09 19.73 11.13
CA ARG A 10 36.75 19.45 10.60
C ARG A 10 36.75 18.22 9.71
N LEU A 11 37.73 18.09 8.81
CA LEU A 11 37.85 16.90 7.94
C LEU A 11 38.06 15.61 8.75
N ASP A 12 38.89 15.68 9.79
CA ASP A 12 39.17 14.54 10.69
C ASP A 12 37.95 14.20 11.57
N SER A 13 37.19 15.22 12.01
CA SER A 13 35.92 15.03 12.71
C SER A 13 34.84 14.40 11.81
N LEU A 14 34.80 14.75 10.52
CA LEU A 14 33.89 14.18 9.52
C LEU A 14 34.28 12.74 9.12
N LEU A 15 35.56 12.38 9.22
CA LEU A 15 36.09 11.02 8.97
C LEU A 15 36.08 10.11 10.21
N THR A 16 35.66 10.64 11.37
CA THR A 16 35.56 9.84 12.59
C THR A 16 34.37 8.87 12.47
N ARG A 17 34.59 7.57 12.75
CA ARG A 17 33.55 6.51 12.68
C ARG A 17 32.23 6.89 13.36
N ARG A 18 32.30 7.66 14.45
CA ARG A 18 31.13 8.15 15.20
C ARG A 18 30.32 9.20 14.43
N ALA A 19 30.97 10.13 13.74
CA ALA A 19 30.30 11.13 12.91
C ALA A 19 29.63 10.49 11.69
N PHE A 20 30.32 9.52 11.07
CA PHE A 20 29.75 8.73 9.98
C PHE A 20 28.52 7.91 10.42
N LEU A 21 28.60 7.24 11.58
CA LEU A 21 27.45 6.52 12.15
C LEU A 21 26.28 7.45 12.47
N GLY A 22 26.54 8.65 13.00
CA GLY A 22 25.51 9.67 13.25
C GLY A 22 24.75 10.03 11.97
N LEU A 23 25.48 10.38 10.90
CA LEU A 23 24.88 10.73 9.60
C LEU A 23 24.06 9.58 8.99
N VAL A 24 24.52 8.33 9.12
CA VAL A 24 23.77 7.15 8.63
C VAL A 24 22.48 6.94 9.41
N VAL A 25 22.52 7.07 10.73
CA VAL A 25 21.33 6.89 11.59
C VAL A 25 20.30 7.98 11.30
N GLU A 26 20.73 9.24 11.26
CA GLU A 26 19.84 10.36 10.93
C GLU A 26 19.24 10.20 9.53
N GLY A 27 20.06 9.84 8.54
CA GLY A 27 19.60 9.56 7.18
C GLY A 27 18.58 8.41 7.15
N ALA A 28 18.83 7.32 7.88
CA ALA A 28 17.91 6.19 7.96
C ALA A 28 16.58 6.55 8.62
N ILE A 29 16.60 7.38 9.68
CA ILE A 29 15.38 7.87 10.33
C ILE A 29 14.57 8.73 9.36
N VAL A 30 15.21 9.68 8.68
CA VAL A 30 14.51 10.56 7.72
C VAL A 30 13.91 9.76 6.57
N ILE A 31 14.67 8.84 5.98
CA ILE A 31 14.20 7.97 4.89
C ILE A 31 13.06 7.06 5.38
N GLY A 32 13.23 6.45 6.56
CA GLY A 32 12.22 5.58 7.18
C GLY A 32 10.92 6.33 7.47
N LEU A 33 11.00 7.52 8.07
CA LEU A 33 9.84 8.34 8.38
C LEU A 33 9.14 8.83 7.11
N ALA A 34 9.89 9.28 6.10
CA ALA A 34 9.34 9.69 4.82
C ALA A 34 8.61 8.53 4.11
N GLY A 35 9.21 7.33 4.10
CA GLY A 35 8.58 6.12 3.58
C GLY A 35 7.30 5.75 4.35
N PHE A 36 7.33 5.85 5.68
CA PHE A 36 6.17 5.57 6.53
C PHE A 36 5.02 6.56 6.32
N ILE A 37 5.30 7.86 6.23
CA ILE A 37 4.29 8.88 5.91
C ILE A 37 3.66 8.61 4.54
N ARG A 38 4.48 8.27 3.53
CA ARG A 38 3.99 7.90 2.20
C ARG A 38 3.10 6.67 2.26
N PHE A 39 3.46 5.67 3.07
CA PHE A 39 2.68 4.46 3.28
C PHE A 39 1.31 4.74 3.93
N LEU A 40 1.28 5.52 5.01
CA LEU A 40 0.03 5.90 5.69
C LEU A 40 -0.88 6.77 4.81
N GLY A 41 -0.30 7.59 3.92
CA GLY A 41 -1.05 8.46 3.02
C GLY A 41 -1.65 7.78 1.79
N ARG A 42 -1.43 6.48 1.57
CA ARG A 42 -1.98 5.78 0.40
C ARG A 42 -3.48 5.56 0.57
N LYS A 43 -4.27 6.24 -0.27
CA LYS A 43 -5.67 5.91 -0.50
C LYS A 43 -5.75 5.01 -1.72
N ASP A 44 -5.93 3.72 -1.51
CA ASP A 44 -6.11 2.78 -2.62
C ASP A 44 -7.56 2.85 -3.11
N SER A 45 -7.81 3.55 -4.21
CA SER A 45 -9.14 3.66 -4.81
C SER A 45 -9.34 2.58 -5.88
N PHE A 46 -9.79 1.40 -5.47
CA PHE A 46 -10.17 0.32 -6.39
C PHE A 46 -11.62 0.46 -6.84
N ILE A 47 -11.88 0.25 -8.13
CA ILE A 47 -13.26 0.11 -8.62
C ILE A 47 -13.80 -1.22 -8.10
N ARG A 48 -14.77 -1.16 -7.18
CA ARG A 48 -15.38 -2.35 -6.58
C ARG A 48 -16.44 -2.99 -7.51
N PRO A 49 -16.65 -4.31 -7.43
CA PRO A 49 -17.78 -4.97 -8.09
C PRO A 49 -19.12 -4.34 -7.69
N PRO A 50 -20.17 -4.49 -8.52
CA PRO A 50 -21.49 -3.96 -8.19
C PRO A 50 -22.01 -4.58 -6.87
N GLY A 51 -22.75 -3.77 -6.10
CA GLY A 51 -23.30 -4.18 -4.81
C GLY A 51 -22.30 -4.18 -3.65
N ALA A 52 -21.05 -3.73 -3.87
CA ALA A 52 -20.11 -3.59 -2.77
C ALA A 52 -20.62 -2.62 -1.69
N ARG A 53 -20.53 -3.04 -0.43
CA ARG A 53 -20.75 -2.18 0.74
C ARG A 53 -19.75 -1.00 0.72
N PRO A 54 -19.98 0.05 1.53
CA PRO A 54 -18.98 1.07 1.79
C PRO A 54 -17.63 0.42 2.13
N GLU A 55 -16.54 1.01 1.65
CA GLU A 55 -15.21 0.38 1.61
C GLU A 55 -14.77 -0.22 2.95
N GLU A 56 -14.94 0.51 4.05
CA GLU A 56 -14.57 0.04 5.40
C GLU A 56 -15.34 -1.23 5.81
N GLU A 57 -16.65 -1.23 5.59
CA GLU A 57 -17.50 -2.37 5.89
C GLU A 57 -17.22 -3.55 4.95
N PHE A 58 -17.03 -3.26 3.66
CA PHE A 58 -16.65 -4.27 2.67
C PHE A 58 -15.35 -4.98 3.06
N LEU A 59 -14.32 -4.24 3.49
CA LEU A 59 -13.05 -4.81 3.94
C LEU A 59 -13.19 -5.68 5.18
N SER A 60 -14.13 -5.33 6.09
CA SER A 60 -14.42 -6.13 7.28
C SER A 60 -15.17 -7.44 6.98
N LEU A 61 -16.05 -7.44 5.97
CA LEU A 61 -16.89 -8.58 5.61
C LEU A 61 -16.25 -9.50 4.57
N CYS A 62 -15.35 -8.98 3.74
CA CYS A 62 -14.74 -9.75 2.66
C CYS A 62 -13.72 -10.75 3.21
N ILE A 63 -14.09 -12.03 3.23
CA ILE A 63 -13.20 -13.13 3.63
C ILE A 63 -12.21 -13.55 2.52
N ARG A 64 -12.08 -12.76 1.44
CA ARG A 64 -11.12 -12.99 0.34
C ARG A 64 -11.21 -14.39 -0.31
N CYS A 65 -12.41 -14.98 -0.31
CA CYS A 65 -12.62 -16.35 -0.80
C CYS A 65 -12.56 -16.54 -2.33
N GLY A 66 -12.53 -15.46 -3.12
CA GLY A 66 -12.42 -15.55 -4.58
C GLY A 66 -13.69 -15.97 -5.34
N LYS A 67 -14.76 -16.43 -4.68
CA LYS A 67 -15.99 -16.91 -5.35
C LYS A 67 -16.62 -15.91 -6.34
N CYS A 68 -16.57 -14.62 -6.04
CA CYS A 68 -17.08 -13.58 -6.94
C CYS A 68 -16.27 -13.49 -8.26
N ARG A 69 -14.96 -13.75 -8.23
CA ARG A 69 -14.10 -13.82 -9.41
C ARG A 69 -14.46 -15.01 -10.27
N GLU A 70 -14.62 -16.18 -9.66
CA GLU A 70 -14.98 -17.43 -10.35
C GLU A 70 -16.36 -17.35 -10.99
N ALA A 71 -17.32 -16.75 -10.30
CA ALA A 71 -18.69 -16.63 -10.77
C ALA A 71 -18.88 -15.58 -11.88
N CYS A 72 -17.88 -14.75 -12.17
CA CYS A 72 -17.96 -13.72 -13.20
C CYS A 72 -17.80 -14.36 -14.60
N PRO A 73 -18.87 -14.40 -15.43
CA PRO A 73 -18.79 -15.07 -16.73
C PRO A 73 -17.88 -14.34 -17.73
N TRP A 74 -17.61 -13.05 -17.50
CA TRP A 74 -16.74 -12.23 -18.34
C TRP A 74 -15.33 -12.06 -17.77
N GLY A 75 -15.01 -12.65 -16.61
CA GLY A 75 -13.68 -12.55 -16.02
C GLY A 75 -13.23 -11.12 -15.66
N LEU A 76 -14.17 -10.19 -15.43
CA LEU A 76 -13.88 -8.77 -15.20
C LEU A 76 -13.36 -8.50 -13.77
N ILE A 77 -13.64 -9.43 -12.85
CA ILE A 77 -13.24 -9.34 -11.45
C ILE A 77 -11.85 -9.95 -11.27
N THR A 78 -10.92 -9.15 -10.77
CA THR A 78 -9.55 -9.55 -10.43
C THR A 78 -9.30 -9.33 -8.94
N LEU A 79 -8.37 -10.06 -8.35
CA LEU A 79 -8.00 -9.86 -6.95
C LEU A 79 -6.84 -8.88 -6.87
N VAL A 80 -6.90 -7.96 -5.92
CA VAL A 80 -5.84 -6.99 -5.66
C VAL A 80 -4.57 -7.73 -5.20
N PRO A 81 -3.43 -7.58 -5.89
CA PRO A 81 -2.17 -8.17 -5.47
C PRO A 81 -1.54 -7.39 -4.32
N LEU A 82 -0.65 -8.05 -3.57
CA LEU A 82 0.07 -7.45 -2.44
C LEU A 82 0.95 -6.26 -2.87
N THR A 83 1.42 -6.26 -4.13
CA THR A 83 2.22 -5.17 -4.71
C THR A 83 1.43 -3.89 -4.91
N GLU A 84 0.11 -3.98 -5.09
CA GLU A 84 -0.76 -2.81 -5.24
C GLU A 84 -1.18 -2.28 -3.87
N SER A 85 -1.60 -3.15 -2.94
CA SER A 85 -2.11 -2.72 -1.63
C SER A 85 -1.97 -3.82 -0.59
N VAL A 86 -1.54 -3.44 0.60
CA VAL A 86 -1.52 -4.35 1.77
C VAL A 86 -2.91 -4.51 2.38
N ILE A 87 -3.72 -3.44 2.43
CA ILE A 87 -5.03 -3.43 3.10
C ILE A 87 -6.06 -4.23 2.29
N SER A 88 -6.20 -3.88 1.03
CA SER A 88 -7.12 -4.52 0.08
C SER A 88 -6.59 -5.82 -0.53
N VAL A 89 -5.47 -6.37 -0.07
CA VAL A 89 -4.91 -7.59 -0.66
C VAL A 89 -5.95 -8.71 -0.72
N GLY A 90 -6.06 -9.39 -1.86
CA GLY A 90 -7.01 -10.49 -2.06
C GLY A 90 -8.48 -10.08 -2.15
N THR A 91 -8.80 -8.79 -2.08
CA THR A 91 -10.16 -8.30 -2.29
C THR A 91 -10.45 -8.15 -3.78
N PRO A 92 -11.70 -8.34 -4.24
CA PRO A 92 -12.06 -8.18 -5.63
C PRO A 92 -12.08 -6.71 -6.07
N ARG A 93 -11.53 -6.46 -7.26
CA ARG A 93 -11.61 -5.21 -8.02
C ARG A 93 -12.03 -5.48 -9.47
N LEU A 94 -12.73 -4.52 -10.07
CA LEU A 94 -13.02 -4.53 -11.50
C LEU A 94 -11.81 -4.01 -12.27
N ARG A 95 -11.51 -4.67 -13.40
CA ARG A 95 -10.52 -4.19 -14.36
C ARG A 95 -11.18 -3.39 -15.50
N TRP A 96 -12.43 -3.70 -15.83
CA TRP A 96 -13.19 -3.16 -16.96
C TRP A 96 -14.64 -2.88 -16.53
N PRO A 97 -15.40 -2.05 -17.27
CA PRO A 97 -16.81 -1.78 -16.99
C PRO A 97 -17.66 -3.06 -16.88
N CYS A 98 -18.50 -3.14 -15.86
CA CYS A 98 -19.32 -4.31 -15.58
C CYS A 98 -20.70 -4.19 -16.25
N PRO A 99 -21.19 -5.21 -16.98
CA PRO A 99 -22.55 -5.22 -17.52
C PRO A 99 -23.63 -5.55 -16.47
N HIS A 100 -23.27 -5.63 -15.19
CA HIS A 100 -24.20 -5.74 -14.06
C HIS A 100 -25.13 -6.98 -14.07
N CYS A 101 -24.59 -8.18 -14.32
CA CYS A 101 -25.38 -9.43 -14.21
C CYS A 101 -25.66 -9.90 -12.77
N MET A 102 -25.07 -9.24 -11.78
CA MET A 102 -25.24 -9.51 -10.34
C MET A 102 -24.94 -10.94 -9.87
N ARG A 103 -24.24 -11.76 -10.66
CA ARG A 103 -23.86 -13.12 -10.25
C ARG A 103 -22.84 -13.13 -9.11
N CYS A 104 -21.96 -12.13 -9.04
CA CYS A 104 -21.00 -11.95 -7.96
C CYS A 104 -21.65 -11.71 -6.59
N ILE A 105 -22.80 -11.02 -6.56
CA ILE A 105 -23.59 -10.80 -5.34
C ILE A 105 -24.17 -12.14 -4.85
N ARG A 106 -24.80 -12.92 -5.74
CA ARG A 106 -25.44 -14.21 -5.39
C ARG A 106 -24.51 -15.25 -4.78
N VAL A 107 -23.23 -15.23 -5.12
CA VAL A 107 -22.24 -16.20 -4.61
C VAL A 107 -21.48 -15.70 -3.37
N CYS A 108 -21.71 -14.45 -2.94
CA CYS A 108 -21.01 -13.87 -1.80
C CYS A 108 -21.55 -14.47 -0.49
N PRO A 109 -20.75 -15.25 0.27
CA PRO A 109 -21.25 -15.92 1.46
C PRO A 109 -21.41 -14.99 2.67
N THR A 110 -20.70 -13.86 2.68
CA THR A 110 -20.66 -12.94 3.84
C THR A 110 -21.50 -11.69 3.65
N GLY A 111 -22.12 -11.49 2.48
CA GLY A 111 -22.87 -10.27 2.17
C GLY A 111 -21.99 -9.02 2.00
N ALA A 112 -20.68 -9.19 1.78
CA ALA A 112 -19.80 -8.08 1.39
C ALA A 112 -20.24 -7.43 0.06
N LEU A 113 -20.91 -8.20 -0.80
CA LEU A 113 -21.62 -7.74 -1.99
C LEU A 113 -23.13 -8.02 -1.79
N ARG A 114 -24.01 -7.04 -2.01
CA ARG A 114 -25.48 -7.15 -1.85
C ARG A 114 -26.25 -6.35 -2.89
#